data_AF-A0A1G4ESP9-F1
#
_entry.id   AF-A0A1G4ESP9-F1
#
_cell.length_a   1.000
_cell.length_b   1.000
_cell.length_c   1.000
_cell.angle_alpha   90.00
_cell.angle_beta   90.00
_cell.angle_gamma   90.00
#
_symmetry.space_group_name_H-M   'P 1'
#
loop_
_entity.id
_entity.type
_entity.pdbx_description
1 polymer ?
#
loop_
_entity_poly.entity_id
_entity_poly.type
_entity_poly.pdbx_seq_one_letter_code
_entity_poly.pdbx_strand_id
1 'polypeptide(L)'
;MRVWKIIGNSNFDQLECENEEGQEIFNNYFQGQSVINTRNPLQMKLSNKGEVSDLLSEIPLIFTKAAIEVVFDLIKRKVEVLPLVHEGYECYAIHVLNVLACIDYKNAKPDDFGGFDKFAFIADKIKGEHIFCTMNTKHKYGDFPIVSVQTFVSDEFKDCVVESELKGFNFQLVWESDEENHEQELENNPVIRPTSIEDYKLHIQQHYGQITNHIEANSKIITDIELYNVGPNETVDYNTVITYRNSYFRMPAPSSVDSGYAELVMHLPKEWEVAASVLDSAKYGWPLRLLRKFGEEVRENGYGLGQWLVFSNQSEGRMYEAQSVEGKWDSNTPFYPYSKETEFSGVMVVPPLPQCSDAFKMEFREDGKKIEGDWPIYFHTLLPLYKEEIQCYFKDGLDTLLQKLLKNGVEAAFDFNRENTCK
;
A
#
# COMPACT_ATOMS: atom_id res chain seq x y z
N MET A 1 11.53 17.77 1.27
CA MET A 1 10.08 17.89 1.57
C MET A 1 9.90 18.26 3.04
N ARG A 2 9.04 19.23 3.36
CA ARG A 2 8.72 19.56 4.76
C ARG A 2 7.24 19.39 5.03
N VAL A 3 6.94 19.07 6.29
CA VAL A 3 5.57 18.97 6.80
C VAL A 3 5.36 20.02 7.87
N TRP A 4 4.26 20.74 7.73
CA TRP A 4 3.89 21.83 8.61
C TRP A 4 2.59 21.49 9.33
N LYS A 5 2.54 21.74 10.63
CA LYS A 5 1.29 21.76 11.39
C LYS A 5 0.68 23.15 11.30
N ILE A 6 -0.61 23.24 10.97
CA ILE A 6 -1.36 24.50 11.02
C ILE A 6 -1.59 24.86 12.49
N ILE A 7 -1.30 26.11 12.84
CA ILE A 7 -1.55 26.67 14.17
C ILE A 7 -2.25 28.02 14.01
N GLY A 8 -3.25 28.28 14.83
CA GLY A 8 -3.92 29.56 14.95
C GLY A 8 -3.06 30.60 15.67
N ASN A 9 -3.15 31.85 15.23
CA ASN A 9 -2.52 32.96 15.92
C ASN A 9 -3.51 33.63 16.88
N SER A 10 -3.20 33.65 18.18
CA SER A 10 -4.07 34.20 19.23
C SER A 10 -4.27 35.72 19.15
N ASN A 11 -3.53 36.43 18.30
CA ASN A 11 -3.74 37.86 18.05
C ASN A 11 -4.90 38.13 17.09
N PHE A 12 -5.46 37.09 16.46
CA PHE A 12 -6.54 37.18 15.51
C PHE A 12 -7.85 36.61 16.09
N ASP A 13 -8.97 36.95 15.45
CA ASP A 13 -10.28 36.42 15.78
C ASP A 13 -10.29 34.88 15.68
N GLN A 14 -10.86 34.24 16.70
CA GLN A 14 -11.07 32.79 16.74
C GLN A 14 -12.52 32.47 17.08
N LEU A 15 -13.02 31.38 16.51
CA LEU A 15 -14.38 30.89 16.67
C LEU A 15 -14.42 29.56 17.42
N GLU A 16 -15.48 29.39 18.20
CA GLU A 16 -15.86 28.11 18.80
C GLU A 16 -17.37 27.87 18.60
N CYS A 17 -17.81 26.63 18.79
CA CYS A 17 -19.23 26.32 18.78
C CYS A 17 -19.97 27.11 19.86
N GLU A 18 -21.16 27.61 19.52
CA GLU A 18 -21.96 28.34 20.49
C GLU A 18 -22.40 27.45 21.66
N ASN A 19 -22.73 26.17 21.36
CA ASN A 19 -23.24 25.18 22.29
C ASN A 19 -22.38 23.90 22.34
N GLU A 20 -22.49 23.16 23.44
CA GLU A 20 -21.73 21.92 23.67
C GLU A 20 -22.10 20.80 22.67
N GLU A 21 -23.37 20.71 22.27
CA GLU A 21 -23.85 19.72 21.30
C GLU A 21 -23.16 19.88 19.92
N GLY A 22 -22.98 21.12 19.46
CA GLY A 22 -22.22 21.45 18.27
C GLY A 22 -20.73 21.12 18.42
N GLN A 23 -20.16 21.33 19.61
CA GLN A 23 -18.77 20.97 19.87
C GLN A 23 -18.57 19.45 19.88
N GLU A 24 -19.50 18.69 20.44
CA GLU A 24 -19.49 17.22 20.39
C GLU A 24 -19.56 16.70 18.95
N ILE A 25 -20.26 17.41 18.07
CA ILE A 25 -20.30 17.09 16.64
C ILE A 25 -18.89 17.14 16.03
N PHE A 26 -18.10 18.16 16.34
CA PHE A 26 -16.72 18.23 15.86
C PHE A 26 -15.88 17.11 16.48
N ASN A 27 -15.96 16.90 17.79
CA ASN A 27 -15.12 15.93 18.50
C ASN A 27 -15.38 14.47 18.06
N ASN A 28 -16.64 14.11 17.83
CA ASN A 28 -17.03 12.72 17.57
C ASN A 28 -17.01 12.34 16.09
N TYR A 29 -17.19 13.30 15.18
CA TYR A 29 -17.43 12.97 13.78
C TYR A 29 -16.37 13.50 12.82
N PHE A 30 -15.50 14.44 13.25
CA PHE A 30 -14.38 14.89 12.42
C PHE A 30 -13.18 13.95 12.56
N GLN A 31 -13.42 12.67 12.27
CA GLN A 31 -12.45 11.57 12.36
C GLN A 31 -12.27 10.88 10.99
N GLY A 32 -12.46 11.63 9.89
CA GLY A 32 -12.23 11.17 8.52
C GLY A 32 -13.42 10.48 7.85
N GLN A 33 -14.58 10.40 8.49
CA GLN A 33 -15.80 9.84 7.90
C GLN A 33 -16.75 10.94 7.39
N SER A 34 -17.18 10.84 6.14
CA SER A 34 -18.08 11.82 5.51
C SER A 34 -19.33 12.12 6.36
N VAL A 35 -19.64 13.42 6.54
CA VAL A 35 -20.82 13.88 7.31
C VAL A 35 -21.81 14.74 6.50
N ILE A 36 -21.53 14.94 5.21
CA ILE A 36 -22.20 15.94 4.34
C ILE A 36 -23.73 15.75 4.22
N ASN A 37 -24.24 14.53 4.39
CA ASN A 37 -25.65 14.21 4.15
C ASN A 37 -26.56 14.31 5.40
N THR A 38 -26.06 14.81 6.54
CA THR A 38 -26.77 14.59 7.82
C THR A 38 -27.04 15.82 8.69
N ARG A 39 -26.59 17.04 8.34
CA ARG A 39 -26.51 18.12 9.35
C ARG A 39 -26.94 19.51 8.89
N ASN A 40 -27.58 20.22 9.81
CA ASN A 40 -27.80 21.66 9.72
C ASN A 40 -26.49 22.41 10.00
N PRO A 41 -26.26 23.59 9.39
CA PRO A 41 -25.11 24.43 9.71
C PRO A 41 -25.01 24.75 11.21
N LEU A 42 -23.81 24.63 11.78
CA LEU A 42 -23.56 24.91 13.19
C LEU A 42 -23.42 26.41 13.45
N GLN A 43 -23.97 26.85 14.58
CA GLN A 43 -23.84 28.22 15.03
C GLN A 43 -22.53 28.42 15.80
N MET A 44 -21.79 29.45 15.39
CA MET A 44 -20.47 29.78 15.91
C MET A 44 -20.52 31.10 16.67
N LYS A 45 -19.59 31.28 17.60
CA LYS A 45 -19.35 32.53 18.33
C LYS A 45 -17.85 32.80 18.45
N LEU A 46 -17.48 34.05 18.72
CA LEU A 46 -16.09 34.41 19.02
C LEU A 46 -15.66 33.79 20.36
N SER A 47 -14.60 32.99 20.33
CA SER A 47 -13.89 32.53 21.52
C SER A 47 -12.79 33.51 21.92
N ASN A 48 -12.17 34.16 20.94
CA ASN A 48 -11.16 35.19 21.12
C ASN A 48 -11.41 36.34 20.14
N LYS A 49 -11.15 37.57 20.61
CA LYS A 49 -11.27 38.77 19.80
C LYS A 49 -9.91 39.38 19.54
N GLY A 50 -9.55 39.51 18.28
CA GLY A 50 -8.29 40.04 17.79
C GLY A 50 -8.46 40.84 16.50
N GLU A 51 -7.46 40.77 15.63
CA GLU A 51 -7.56 41.25 14.25
C GLU A 51 -8.36 40.28 13.37
N VAL A 52 -8.85 40.77 12.22
CA VAL A 52 -9.62 39.95 11.28
C VAL A 52 -8.78 38.78 10.78
N SER A 53 -9.30 37.56 10.92
CA SER A 53 -8.63 36.32 10.56
C SER A 53 -9.21 35.63 9.33
N ASP A 54 -8.38 34.85 8.62
CA ASP A 54 -8.80 33.89 7.60
C ASP A 54 -8.80 32.44 8.12
N LEU A 55 -7.92 32.14 9.10
CA LEU A 55 -7.98 30.94 9.94
C LEU A 55 -8.71 31.26 11.24
N LEU A 56 -9.96 30.81 11.35
CA LEU A 56 -10.85 31.13 12.47
C LEU A 56 -10.81 30.07 13.57
N SER A 57 -10.31 28.86 13.30
CA SER A 57 -9.99 27.86 14.32
C SER A 57 -9.04 26.83 13.74
N GLU A 58 -8.14 26.30 14.58
CA GLU A 58 -7.23 25.21 14.22
C GLU A 58 -7.82 23.82 14.50
N ILE A 59 -8.70 23.70 15.50
CA ILE A 59 -9.34 22.45 15.90
C ILE A 59 -10.78 22.76 16.35
N PRO A 60 -11.80 22.43 15.54
CA PRO A 60 -11.68 21.98 14.14
C PRO A 60 -11.12 23.08 13.24
N LEU A 61 -10.64 22.73 12.04
CA LEU A 61 -10.23 23.73 11.07
C LEU A 61 -11.43 24.53 10.57
N ILE A 62 -11.37 25.86 10.69
CA ILE A 62 -12.40 26.77 10.18
C ILE A 62 -11.75 27.86 9.36
N PHE A 63 -12.14 27.95 8.09
CA PHE A 63 -11.64 28.94 7.14
C PHE A 63 -12.73 29.94 6.76
N THR A 64 -12.32 31.18 6.47
CA THR A 64 -13.16 32.11 5.70
C THR A 64 -13.34 31.60 4.27
N LYS A 65 -14.36 32.09 3.58
CA LYS A 65 -14.53 31.85 2.15
C LYS A 65 -13.30 32.25 1.33
N ALA A 66 -12.70 33.39 1.65
CA ALA A 66 -11.52 33.90 0.95
C ALA A 66 -10.33 32.92 1.06
N ALA A 67 -10.08 32.38 2.26
CA ALA A 67 -9.07 31.34 2.44
C ALA A 67 -9.37 30.10 1.59
N ILE A 68 -10.62 29.62 1.59
CA ILE A 68 -11.01 28.44 0.81
C ILE A 68 -10.75 28.67 -0.68
N GLU A 69 -11.19 29.80 -1.24
CA GLU A 69 -11.00 30.13 -2.65
C GLU A 69 -9.52 30.11 -3.06
N VAL A 70 -8.62 30.53 -2.17
CA VAL A 70 -7.16 30.49 -2.38
C VAL A 70 -6.62 29.06 -2.39
N VAL A 71 -6.94 28.25 -1.37
CA VAL A 71 -6.32 26.92 -1.20
C VAL A 71 -7.12 25.77 -1.85
N PHE A 72 -8.29 26.03 -2.43
CA PHE A 72 -9.24 25.00 -2.86
C PHE A 72 -8.61 23.97 -3.79
N ASP A 73 -7.78 24.42 -4.73
CA ASP A 73 -7.15 23.52 -5.71
C ASP A 73 -6.18 22.51 -5.09
N LEU A 74 -5.58 22.84 -3.94
CA LEU A 74 -4.66 21.97 -3.21
C LEU A 74 -5.41 20.96 -2.33
N ILE A 75 -6.60 21.33 -1.85
CA ILE A 75 -7.36 20.53 -0.87
C ILE A 75 -8.56 19.80 -1.47
N LYS A 76 -8.98 20.16 -2.69
CA LYS A 76 -10.15 19.56 -3.34
C LYS A 76 -10.01 18.05 -3.42
N ARG A 77 -11.11 17.33 -3.18
CA ARG A 77 -11.22 15.85 -3.08
C ARG A 77 -10.65 15.22 -1.81
N LYS A 78 -9.94 15.98 -0.97
CA LYS A 78 -9.34 15.50 0.28
C LYS A 78 -10.05 16.03 1.53
N VAL A 79 -11.00 16.95 1.35
CA VAL A 79 -11.77 17.58 2.42
C VAL A 79 -13.26 17.66 2.08
N GLU A 80 -14.09 17.74 3.12
CA GLU A 80 -15.46 18.25 3.04
C GLU A 80 -15.50 19.68 3.56
N VAL A 81 -16.15 20.57 2.82
CA VAL A 81 -16.33 21.96 3.20
C VAL A 81 -17.76 22.14 3.70
N LEU A 82 -17.92 22.39 5.00
CA LEU A 82 -19.21 22.39 5.68
C LEU A 82 -19.58 23.82 6.09
N PRO A 83 -20.70 24.38 5.63
CA PRO A 83 -21.09 25.76 5.94
C PRO A 83 -21.39 25.93 7.43
N LEU A 84 -20.97 27.07 7.98
CA LEU A 84 -21.22 27.48 9.37
C LEU A 84 -22.05 28.76 9.40
N VAL A 85 -22.66 29.04 10.54
CA VAL A 85 -23.43 30.28 10.78
C VAL A 85 -22.66 31.16 11.77
N HIS A 86 -22.35 32.38 11.35
CA HIS A 86 -21.74 33.41 12.19
C HIS A 86 -22.19 34.79 11.73
N GLU A 87 -22.31 35.76 12.65
CA GLU A 87 -22.85 37.09 12.34
C GLU A 87 -21.91 37.96 11.49
N GLY A 88 -20.59 37.74 11.59
CA GLY A 88 -19.57 38.57 10.94
C GLY A 88 -18.68 37.88 9.91
N TYR A 89 -18.77 36.55 9.77
CA TYR A 89 -17.87 35.77 8.91
C TYR A 89 -18.66 34.81 8.02
N GLU A 90 -18.41 34.88 6.71
CA GLU A 90 -18.76 33.79 5.78
C GLU A 90 -17.67 32.72 5.89
N CYS A 91 -17.93 31.66 6.66
CA CYS A 91 -16.93 30.67 7.05
C CYS A 91 -17.45 29.23 6.97
N TYR A 92 -16.50 28.30 6.91
CA TYR A 92 -16.77 26.88 6.72
C TYR A 92 -15.83 26.05 7.59
N ALA A 93 -16.35 24.97 8.15
CA ALA A 93 -15.52 23.93 8.74
C ALA A 93 -14.90 23.08 7.63
N ILE A 94 -13.59 22.85 7.73
CA ILE A 94 -12.83 22.04 6.79
C ILE A 94 -12.62 20.67 7.43
N HIS A 95 -13.48 19.73 7.07
CA HIS A 95 -13.37 18.36 7.55
C HIS A 95 -12.41 17.59 6.65
N VAL A 96 -11.22 17.31 7.16
CA VAL A 96 -10.18 16.58 6.41
C VAL A 96 -10.52 15.09 6.37
N LEU A 97 -10.83 14.57 5.17
CA LEU A 97 -11.10 13.15 4.95
C LEU A 97 -9.83 12.34 4.70
N ASN A 98 -8.74 13.02 4.31
CA ASN A 98 -7.46 12.41 4.00
C ASN A 98 -6.72 12.03 5.29
N VAL A 99 -7.07 10.88 5.85
CA VAL A 99 -6.43 10.31 7.04
C VAL A 99 -5.40 9.27 6.61
N LEU A 100 -4.13 9.49 6.98
CA LEU A 100 -3.00 8.69 6.49
C LEU A 100 -2.30 7.95 7.63
N ALA A 101 -1.98 6.67 7.41
CA ALA A 101 -1.10 5.88 8.27
C ALA A 101 0.38 6.19 7.99
N CYS A 102 0.79 7.44 8.20
CA CYS A 102 2.07 7.97 7.71
C CYS A 102 3.11 8.30 8.79
N ILE A 103 2.85 8.00 10.07
CA ILE A 103 3.84 8.18 11.13
C ILE A 103 4.94 7.12 11.02
N ASP A 104 6.19 7.58 11.06
CA ASP A 104 7.36 6.75 11.27
C ASP A 104 7.63 6.60 12.77
N TYR A 105 7.05 5.56 13.39
CA TYR A 105 7.16 5.32 14.84
C TYR A 105 8.57 5.04 15.33
N LYS A 106 9.51 4.76 14.45
CA LYS A 106 10.91 4.55 14.83
C LYS A 106 11.58 5.88 15.14
N ASN A 107 11.33 6.88 14.29
CA ASN A 107 11.98 8.19 14.37
C ASN A 107 11.11 9.24 15.11
N ALA A 108 9.82 8.96 15.25
CA ALA A 108 8.89 9.75 16.03
C ALA A 108 8.99 9.42 17.53
N LYS A 109 8.63 10.39 18.36
CA LYS A 109 8.56 10.23 19.82
C LYS A 109 7.12 10.48 20.27
N PRO A 110 6.32 9.41 20.49
CA PRO A 110 4.96 9.57 21.03
C PRO A 110 4.98 10.24 22.40
N ASP A 111 3.97 11.05 22.69
CA ASP A 111 3.73 11.58 24.02
C ASP A 111 2.75 10.69 24.82
N ASP A 112 2.56 11.03 26.09
CA ASP A 112 1.68 10.29 26.99
C ASP A 112 0.18 10.48 26.68
N PHE A 113 -0.21 11.31 25.73
CA PHE A 113 -1.60 11.70 25.46
C PHE A 113 -2.07 11.32 24.05
N GLY A 114 -1.32 10.47 23.34
CA GLY A 114 -1.66 10.01 21.99
C GLY A 114 -1.21 10.95 20.87
N GLY A 115 -0.45 11.98 21.21
CA GLY A 115 0.28 12.86 20.29
C GLY A 115 1.75 12.49 20.19
N PHE A 116 2.58 13.48 19.83
CA PHE A 116 4.02 13.29 19.65
C PHE A 116 4.80 14.51 20.16
N ASP A 117 5.83 14.23 20.97
CA ASP A 117 6.88 15.19 21.32
C ASP A 117 7.76 15.51 20.09
N LYS A 118 7.91 14.54 19.19
CA LYS A 118 8.65 14.67 17.93
C LYS A 118 7.93 13.89 16.84
N PHE A 119 7.54 14.57 15.77
CA PHE A 119 7.00 13.91 14.60
C PHE A 119 8.11 13.36 13.70
N ALA A 120 7.85 12.21 13.10
CA ALA A 120 8.55 11.71 11.93
C ALA A 120 7.52 11.10 10.99
N PHE A 121 7.66 11.38 9.69
CA PHE A 121 6.71 10.92 8.68
C PHE A 121 7.40 10.02 7.67
N ILE A 122 6.66 9.04 7.16
CA ILE A 122 7.05 8.20 6.04
C ILE A 122 6.86 9.02 4.77
N ALA A 123 7.97 9.52 4.19
CA ALA A 123 7.97 10.46 3.08
C ALA A 123 7.04 10.05 1.93
N ASP A 124 7.12 8.79 1.51
CA ASP A 124 6.38 8.31 0.34
C ASP A 124 4.87 8.28 0.54
N LYS A 125 4.39 8.17 1.79
CA LYS A 125 2.96 8.19 2.10
C LYS A 125 2.34 9.58 2.09
N ILE A 126 3.16 10.62 2.17
CA ILE A 126 2.72 12.03 2.20
C ILE A 126 3.17 12.80 0.96
N LYS A 127 3.89 12.14 0.04
CA LYS A 127 4.36 12.74 -1.19
C LYS A 127 3.18 13.14 -2.07
N GLY A 128 3.09 14.43 -2.40
CA GLY A 128 1.99 14.98 -3.19
C GLY A 128 0.69 15.20 -2.41
N GLU A 129 0.71 15.00 -1.09
CA GLU A 129 -0.44 15.26 -0.22
C GLU A 129 -0.29 16.66 0.41
N HIS A 130 -1.20 17.58 0.05
CA HIS A 130 -1.13 18.98 0.48
C HIS A 130 -1.88 19.27 1.79
N ILE A 131 -2.79 18.38 2.20
CA ILE A 131 -3.52 18.44 3.47
C ILE A 131 -3.87 17.03 3.95
N PHE A 132 -3.61 16.71 5.21
CA PHE A 132 -3.94 15.40 5.80
C PHE A 132 -3.99 15.41 7.33
N CYS A 133 -4.65 14.40 7.90
CA CYS A 133 -4.55 14.03 9.30
C CYS A 133 -3.80 12.69 9.43
N THR A 134 -3.20 12.41 10.58
CA THR A 134 -2.47 11.15 10.83
C THR A 134 -3.35 10.15 11.55
N MET A 135 -3.14 8.86 11.27
CA MET A 135 -3.64 7.77 12.10
C MET A 135 -2.54 7.30 13.06
N ASN A 136 -2.81 7.41 14.35
CA ASN A 136 -1.90 7.06 15.44
C ASN A 136 -2.33 5.72 16.06
N THR A 137 -1.42 4.77 16.25
CA THR A 137 -1.73 3.45 16.81
C THR A 137 -1.04 3.18 18.13
N LYS A 138 0.06 3.88 18.45
CA LYS A 138 0.75 3.75 19.74
C LYS A 138 0.15 4.75 20.74
N HIS A 139 -0.40 4.24 21.83
CA HIS A 139 -0.94 5.03 22.94
C HIS A 139 -0.53 4.41 24.29
N LYS A 140 -0.37 5.22 25.34
CA LYS A 140 0.00 4.72 26.69
C LYS A 140 -0.99 3.73 27.32
N TYR A 141 -2.21 3.62 26.76
CA TYR A 141 -3.28 2.76 27.27
C TYR A 141 -3.48 1.51 26.41
N GLY A 142 -2.60 1.27 25.44
CA GLY A 142 -2.66 0.16 24.51
C GLY A 142 -2.65 0.64 23.05
N ASP A 143 -2.50 -0.30 22.14
CA ASP A 143 -2.44 0.01 20.72
C ASP A 143 -3.83 0.01 20.11
N PHE A 144 -4.31 1.18 19.69
CA PHE A 144 -5.59 1.34 18.99
C PHE A 144 -5.51 2.52 18.03
N PRO A 145 -6.16 2.44 16.86
CA PRO A 145 -6.14 3.52 15.88
C PRO A 145 -6.90 4.74 16.41
N ILE A 146 -6.22 5.88 16.45
CA ILE A 146 -6.73 7.20 16.81
C ILE A 146 -6.45 8.13 15.64
N VAL A 147 -7.48 8.79 15.11
CA VAL A 147 -7.27 9.87 14.14
C VAL A 147 -6.82 11.11 14.88
N SER A 148 -5.67 11.65 14.49
CA SER A 148 -5.17 12.89 15.05
C SER A 148 -6.13 14.04 14.74
N VAL A 149 -6.42 14.84 15.78
CA VAL A 149 -7.14 16.11 15.64
C VAL A 149 -6.30 17.18 14.94
N GLN A 150 -4.99 16.97 14.83
CA GLN A 150 -4.06 17.91 14.21
C GLN A 150 -4.05 17.72 12.70
N THR A 151 -4.06 18.83 11.96
CA THR A 151 -3.94 18.83 10.51
C THR A 151 -2.54 19.25 10.08
N PHE A 152 -2.01 18.50 9.11
CA PHE A 152 -0.70 18.71 8.52
C PHE A 152 -0.84 19.11 7.05
N VAL A 153 0.11 19.92 6.58
CA VAL A 153 0.14 20.46 5.21
C VAL A 153 1.55 20.49 4.63
N SER A 154 1.62 20.54 3.29
CA SER A 154 2.89 20.58 2.56
C SER A 154 3.48 22.00 2.45
N ASP A 155 4.69 22.09 1.89
CA ASP A 155 5.31 23.36 1.51
C ASP A 155 4.42 24.17 0.55
N GLU A 156 3.86 23.54 -0.48
CA GLU A 156 3.03 24.22 -1.49
C GLU A 156 1.77 24.84 -0.89
N PHE A 157 1.13 24.17 0.09
CA PHE A 157 -0.02 24.73 0.80
C PHE A 157 0.39 25.95 1.62
N LYS A 158 1.46 25.81 2.40
CA LYS A 158 1.97 26.91 3.23
C LYS A 158 2.34 28.12 2.36
N ASP A 159 3.08 27.89 1.29
CA ASP A 159 3.55 28.94 0.39
C ASP A 159 2.36 29.64 -0.28
N CYS A 160 1.35 28.89 -0.72
CA CYS A 160 0.10 29.45 -1.26
C CYS A 160 -0.61 30.38 -0.25
N VAL A 161 -0.69 29.99 1.02
CA VAL A 161 -1.29 30.81 2.09
C VAL A 161 -0.47 32.08 2.35
N VAL A 162 0.86 31.96 2.44
CA VAL A 162 1.76 33.08 2.73
C VAL A 162 1.80 34.08 1.57
N GLU A 163 1.91 33.60 0.34
CA GLU A 163 1.95 34.43 -0.87
C GLU A 163 0.63 35.17 -1.12
N SER A 164 -0.49 34.57 -0.70
CA SER A 164 -1.82 35.19 -0.77
C SER A 164 -2.12 36.12 0.42
N GLU A 165 -1.15 36.29 1.33
CA GLU A 165 -1.21 37.16 2.51
C GLU A 165 -2.37 36.88 3.48
N LEU A 166 -2.89 35.65 3.49
CA LEU A 166 -3.99 35.23 4.37
C LEU A 166 -3.60 35.37 5.86
N LYS A 167 -4.56 35.79 6.69
CA LYS A 167 -4.32 36.14 8.09
C LYS A 167 -4.72 35.03 9.07
N GLY A 168 -4.08 35.04 10.24
CA GLY A 168 -4.35 34.07 11.32
C GLY A 168 -3.65 32.73 11.21
N PHE A 169 -3.08 32.39 10.05
CA PHE A 169 -2.29 31.17 9.86
C PHE A 169 -0.87 31.33 10.42
N ASN A 170 -0.49 30.41 11.30
CA ASN A 170 0.90 30.11 11.62
C ASN A 170 1.22 28.67 11.20
N PHE A 171 2.50 28.40 10.95
CA PHE A 171 2.97 27.08 10.54
C PHE A 171 4.13 26.65 11.42
N GLN A 172 3.96 25.55 12.15
CA GLN A 172 5.05 24.91 12.86
C GLN A 172 5.67 23.85 11.97
N LEU A 173 6.98 23.97 11.71
CA LEU A 173 7.73 22.89 11.08
C LEU A 173 7.73 21.72 12.06
N VAL A 174 7.10 20.61 11.68
CA VAL A 174 7.05 19.41 12.52
C VAL A 174 7.97 18.31 11.99
N TRP A 175 8.34 18.37 10.72
CA TRP A 175 9.27 17.43 10.11
C TRP A 175 9.84 17.98 8.81
N GLU A 176 11.11 17.67 8.56
CA GLU A 176 11.81 17.90 7.31
C GLU A 176 12.41 16.57 6.88
N SER A 177 12.26 16.23 5.60
CA SER A 177 12.86 15.02 5.05
C SER A 177 14.37 15.21 4.99
N ASP A 178 15.11 14.39 5.73
CA ASP A 178 16.55 14.27 5.56
C ASP A 178 16.81 13.53 4.23
N GLU A 179 16.86 14.26 3.12
CA GLU A 179 17.31 13.71 1.82
C GLU A 179 18.85 13.64 1.73
N GLU A 180 19.50 13.14 2.78
CA GLU A 180 20.68 12.28 2.59
C GLU A 180 20.16 10.84 2.69
N ASN A 181 20.54 9.97 1.75
CA ASN A 181 20.07 8.58 1.69
C ASN A 181 20.20 7.87 3.06
N HIS A 182 19.15 7.94 3.85
CA HIS A 182 18.98 7.09 5.01
C HIS A 182 18.11 5.94 4.55
N GLU A 183 18.77 4.80 4.32
CA GLU A 183 18.11 3.50 4.31
C GLU A 183 17.15 3.46 5.50
N GLN A 184 15.90 3.07 5.25
CA GLN A 184 14.97 2.78 6.34
C GLN A 184 15.64 1.79 7.28
N GLU A 185 16.05 2.25 8.45
CA GLU A 185 16.50 1.31 9.46
C GLU A 185 15.26 0.57 9.96
N LEU A 186 15.12 -0.68 9.56
CA LEU A 186 13.98 -1.51 9.88
C LEU A 186 14.06 -1.96 11.34
N GLU A 187 13.00 -1.69 12.11
CA GLU A 187 12.82 -2.25 13.44
C GLU A 187 12.24 -3.66 13.26
N ASN A 188 12.95 -4.69 13.72
CA ASN A 188 12.51 -6.08 13.55
C ASN A 188 11.18 -6.33 14.29
N ASN A 189 10.12 -6.54 13.52
CA ASN A 189 8.77 -6.87 14.00
C ASN A 189 8.23 -8.02 13.15
N PRO A 190 7.51 -9.02 13.69
CA PRO A 190 6.93 -10.15 12.93
C PRO A 190 5.96 -9.78 11.78
N VAL A 191 5.72 -8.50 11.51
CA VAL A 191 5.03 -8.01 10.30
C VAL A 191 6.01 -7.56 9.22
N ILE A 192 7.17 -6.99 9.59
CA ILE A 192 8.19 -6.50 8.66
C ILE A 192 9.55 -7.11 9.03
N ARG A 193 10.05 -8.01 8.18
CA ARG A 193 11.32 -8.68 8.35
C ARG A 193 12.18 -8.56 7.09
N PRO A 194 13.16 -7.65 7.09
CA PRO A 194 14.04 -7.45 5.94
C PRO A 194 14.85 -8.72 5.70
N THR A 195 14.75 -9.24 4.49
CA THR A 195 15.55 -10.38 4.05
C THR A 195 16.93 -9.88 3.65
N SER A 196 18.01 -10.49 4.18
CA SER A 196 19.38 -10.18 3.73
C SER A 196 19.50 -10.43 2.22
N ILE A 197 20.00 -9.43 1.50
CA ILE A 197 20.26 -9.53 0.06
C ILE A 197 21.30 -10.62 -0.23
N GLU A 198 22.28 -10.79 0.64
CA GLU A 198 23.33 -11.82 0.52
C GLU A 198 22.75 -13.22 0.68
N ASP A 199 21.95 -13.47 1.72
CA ASP A 199 21.31 -14.77 1.93
C ASP A 199 20.32 -15.09 0.79
N TYR A 200 19.53 -14.09 0.36
CA TYR A 200 18.63 -14.21 -0.78
C TYR A 200 19.36 -14.56 -2.09
N LYS A 201 20.43 -13.83 -2.42
CA LYS A 201 21.23 -14.09 -3.63
C LYS A 201 21.90 -15.46 -3.56
N LEU A 202 22.44 -15.82 -2.40
CA LEU A 202 23.06 -17.13 -2.18
C LEU A 202 22.06 -18.26 -2.41
N HIS A 203 20.85 -18.15 -1.84
CA HIS A 203 19.78 -19.13 -2.01
C HIS A 203 19.39 -19.30 -3.49
N ILE A 204 19.19 -18.19 -4.21
CA ILE A 204 18.87 -18.23 -5.65
C ILE A 204 20.01 -18.87 -6.44
N GLN A 205 21.25 -18.46 -6.19
CA GLN A 205 22.40 -18.97 -6.92
C GLN A 205 22.67 -20.45 -6.65
N GLN A 206 22.32 -20.94 -5.45
CA GLN A 206 22.43 -22.35 -5.09
C GLN A 206 21.37 -23.22 -5.77
N HIS A 207 20.13 -22.74 -5.91
CA HIS A 207 19.01 -23.59 -6.33
C HIS A 207 18.51 -23.35 -7.76
N TYR A 208 18.69 -22.14 -8.32
CA TYR A 208 18.25 -21.81 -9.68
C TYR A 208 19.43 -21.58 -10.64
N GLY A 209 20.55 -21.03 -10.14
CA GLY A 209 21.75 -20.74 -10.92
C GLY A 209 22.20 -19.28 -10.89
N GLN A 210 23.19 -18.93 -11.71
CA GLN A 210 23.78 -17.58 -11.69
C GLN A 210 22.78 -16.50 -12.09
N ILE A 211 22.69 -15.45 -11.28
CA ILE A 211 21.88 -14.26 -11.57
C ILE A 211 22.49 -13.56 -12.78
N THR A 212 21.68 -13.35 -13.81
CA THR A 212 22.10 -12.74 -15.08
C THR A 212 21.59 -11.30 -15.23
N ASN A 213 20.49 -10.95 -14.58
CA ASN A 213 19.94 -9.61 -14.61
C ASN A 213 19.25 -9.24 -13.30
N HIS A 214 19.16 -7.94 -13.04
CA HIS A 214 18.46 -7.33 -11.91
C HIS A 214 17.72 -6.10 -12.41
N ILE A 215 16.43 -6.02 -12.10
CA ILE A 215 15.56 -4.91 -12.44
C ILE A 215 15.17 -4.21 -11.14
N GLU A 216 15.79 -3.05 -10.91
CA GLU A 216 15.54 -2.21 -9.73
C GLU A 216 14.08 -1.75 -9.65
N ALA A 217 13.64 -1.52 -8.42
CA ALA A 217 12.36 -0.91 -8.09
C ALA A 217 12.24 0.49 -8.73
N ASN A 218 11.01 0.91 -9.02
CA ASN A 218 10.76 2.21 -9.64
C ASN A 218 11.06 3.38 -8.68
N SER A 219 11.04 3.13 -7.38
CA SER A 219 11.43 4.07 -6.34
C SER A 219 12.25 3.37 -5.25
N LYS A 220 12.68 4.13 -4.25
CA LYS A 220 13.37 3.58 -3.07
C LYS A 220 12.42 3.13 -1.96
N ILE A 221 11.10 3.16 -2.20
CA ILE A 221 10.10 2.68 -1.25
C ILE A 221 10.34 1.19 -0.98
N ILE A 222 10.34 0.77 0.28
CA ILE A 222 10.60 -0.61 0.66
C ILE A 222 9.53 -1.61 0.17
N THR A 223 8.31 -1.13 -0.08
CA THR A 223 7.21 -1.91 -0.68
C THR A 223 7.39 -2.10 -2.18
N ASP A 224 8.25 -1.32 -2.84
CA ASP A 224 8.51 -1.52 -4.26
C ASP A 224 9.37 -2.77 -4.46
N ILE A 225 8.84 -3.66 -5.29
CA ILE A 225 9.44 -4.96 -5.56
C ILE A 225 10.51 -4.87 -6.64
N GLU A 226 11.68 -5.41 -6.34
CA GLU A 226 12.76 -5.63 -7.31
C GLU A 226 12.61 -7.01 -7.96
N LEU A 227 13.16 -7.19 -9.16
CA LEU A 227 13.15 -8.48 -9.85
C LEU A 227 14.58 -8.94 -10.15
N TYR A 228 14.89 -10.17 -9.76
CA TYR A 228 16.12 -10.85 -10.13
C TYR A 228 15.82 -11.89 -11.19
N ASN A 229 16.68 -11.97 -12.21
CA ASN A 229 16.57 -12.99 -13.24
C ASN A 229 17.77 -13.93 -13.16
N VAL A 230 17.49 -15.23 -13.14
CA VAL A 230 18.46 -16.27 -13.46
C VAL A 230 18.18 -16.71 -14.90
N GLY A 231 19.16 -16.50 -15.77
CA GLY A 231 19.05 -16.87 -17.17
C GLY A 231 18.92 -18.39 -17.36
N PRO A 232 18.43 -18.83 -18.53
CA PRO A 232 18.32 -20.24 -18.88
C PRO A 232 19.66 -20.95 -18.76
N ASN A 233 19.65 -22.14 -18.16
CA ASN A 233 20.84 -22.95 -17.91
C ASN A 233 20.52 -24.45 -18.01
N GLU A 234 21.51 -25.31 -17.79
CA GLU A 234 21.34 -26.77 -17.91
C GLU A 234 20.32 -27.36 -16.92
N THR A 235 20.13 -26.74 -15.76
CA THR A 235 19.17 -27.17 -14.73
C THR A 235 17.76 -26.67 -15.03
N VAL A 236 17.64 -25.42 -15.47
CA VAL A 236 16.37 -24.76 -15.77
C VAL A 236 16.49 -24.04 -17.12
N ASP A 237 15.89 -24.60 -18.18
CA ASP A 237 15.92 -24.02 -19.54
C ASP A 237 14.88 -22.88 -19.73
N TYR A 238 14.69 -22.07 -18.68
CA TYR A 238 13.77 -20.94 -18.61
C TYR A 238 14.46 -19.76 -17.93
N ASN A 239 14.03 -18.54 -18.25
CA ASN A 239 14.35 -17.38 -17.43
C ASN A 239 13.59 -17.49 -16.11
N THR A 240 14.28 -17.63 -14.99
CA THR A 240 13.63 -17.67 -13.68
C THR A 240 13.67 -16.29 -13.08
N VAL A 241 12.49 -15.64 -13.03
CA VAL A 241 12.32 -14.31 -12.45
C VAL A 241 11.81 -14.46 -11.03
N ILE A 242 12.52 -13.89 -10.06
CA ILE A 242 12.23 -13.95 -8.64
C ILE A 242 12.06 -12.53 -8.10
N THR A 243 11.02 -12.30 -7.30
CA THR A 243 10.87 -11.04 -6.58
C THR A 243 11.92 -10.92 -5.48
N TYR A 244 12.28 -9.69 -5.17
CA TYR A 244 12.99 -9.34 -3.95
C TYR A 244 12.23 -8.23 -3.23
N ARG A 245 12.24 -8.27 -1.89
CA ARG A 245 11.47 -7.44 -0.95
C ARG A 245 10.00 -7.83 -0.79
N ASN A 246 9.50 -8.82 -1.52
CA ASN A 246 8.13 -9.27 -1.34
C ASN A 246 7.97 -9.96 0.02
N SER A 247 9.02 -10.69 0.43
CA SER A 247 9.10 -11.36 1.74
C SER A 247 9.36 -10.42 2.91
N TYR A 248 9.57 -9.12 2.67
CA TYR A 248 9.76 -8.18 3.78
C TYR A 248 8.49 -8.05 4.60
N PHE A 249 7.33 -8.21 3.98
CA PHE A 249 6.04 -8.06 4.63
C PHE A 249 5.39 -9.42 4.84
N ARG A 250 4.87 -9.66 6.04
CA ARG A 250 4.08 -10.84 6.30
C ARG A 250 2.72 -10.74 5.58
N MET A 251 2.49 -11.65 4.66
CA MET A 251 1.21 -11.89 3.99
C MET A 251 0.29 -12.74 4.87
N PRO A 252 -1.04 -12.58 4.73
CA PRO A 252 -1.99 -13.52 5.32
C PRO A 252 -1.71 -14.92 4.77
N ALA A 253 -1.69 -15.91 5.65
CA ALA A 253 -1.51 -17.31 5.28
C ALA A 253 -2.53 -18.16 6.05
N PRO A 254 -3.02 -19.27 5.48
CA PRO A 254 -3.89 -20.20 6.19
C PRO A 254 -3.25 -20.66 7.49
N SER A 255 -4.02 -20.81 8.56
CA SER A 255 -3.51 -21.25 9.88
C SER A 255 -2.79 -22.60 9.85
N SER A 256 -3.07 -23.43 8.84
CA SER A 256 -2.46 -24.75 8.62
C SER A 256 -1.12 -24.72 7.87
N VAL A 257 -0.78 -23.60 7.24
CA VAL A 257 0.46 -23.44 6.47
C VAL A 257 1.09 -22.12 6.83
N ASP A 258 2.22 -22.19 7.52
CA ASP A 258 3.00 -20.99 7.74
C ASP A 258 3.78 -20.62 6.49
N SER A 259 3.18 -19.86 5.58
CA SER A 259 3.81 -19.30 4.37
C SER A 259 3.73 -17.77 4.30
N GLY A 260 3.61 -17.12 5.45
CA GLY A 260 3.34 -15.68 5.48
C GLY A 260 4.50 -14.81 5.00
N TYR A 261 5.73 -15.30 4.92
CA TYR A 261 6.82 -14.58 4.26
C TYR A 261 7.19 -15.28 2.96
N ALA A 262 7.05 -14.59 1.83
CA ALA A 262 7.26 -15.22 0.54
C ALA A 262 7.88 -14.29 -0.51
N GLU A 263 8.76 -14.86 -1.32
CA GLU A 263 9.10 -14.35 -2.65
C GLU A 263 8.29 -15.11 -3.71
N LEU A 264 8.00 -14.45 -4.82
CA LEU A 264 7.26 -14.98 -5.94
C LEU A 264 8.24 -15.32 -7.08
N VAL A 265 8.00 -16.46 -7.70
CA VAL A 265 8.84 -16.99 -8.79
C VAL A 265 7.99 -17.18 -10.03
N MET A 266 8.52 -16.85 -11.20
CA MET A 266 7.93 -17.22 -12.48
C MET A 266 9.03 -17.66 -13.45
N HIS A 267 8.85 -18.82 -14.08
CA HIS A 267 9.78 -19.35 -15.08
C HIS A 267 9.29 -19.00 -16.48
N LEU A 268 9.87 -18.00 -17.13
CA LEU A 268 9.51 -17.49 -18.45
C LEU A 268 10.31 -18.21 -19.55
N PRO A 269 9.79 -18.31 -20.80
CA PRO A 269 10.49 -18.96 -21.90
C PRO A 269 11.95 -18.48 -22.07
N LYS A 270 12.81 -19.36 -22.57
CA LYS A 270 14.24 -19.07 -22.82
C LYS A 270 14.47 -17.77 -23.60
N GLU A 271 13.66 -17.55 -24.63
CA GLU A 271 13.73 -16.40 -25.54
C GLU A 271 12.98 -15.15 -25.03
N TRP A 272 12.49 -15.18 -23.79
CA TRP A 272 11.74 -14.08 -23.21
C TRP A 272 12.66 -12.93 -22.82
N GLU A 273 12.34 -11.72 -23.26
CA GLU A 273 13.11 -10.53 -22.87
C GLU A 273 12.75 -10.14 -21.42
N VAL A 274 13.75 -10.12 -20.54
CA VAL A 274 13.61 -9.74 -19.14
C VAL A 274 14.49 -8.51 -18.88
N ALA A 275 13.90 -7.32 -19.01
CA ALA A 275 14.58 -6.04 -18.83
C ALA A 275 13.62 -4.94 -18.41
N ALA A 276 14.14 -3.85 -17.81
CA ALA A 276 13.33 -2.69 -17.46
C ALA A 276 12.65 -2.03 -18.69
N SER A 277 13.35 -2.02 -19.83
CA SER A 277 12.87 -1.43 -21.09
C SER A 277 11.61 -2.06 -21.66
N VAL A 278 11.30 -3.30 -21.27
CA VAL A 278 10.12 -4.02 -21.77
C VAL A 278 8.94 -3.98 -20.80
N LEU A 279 9.01 -3.22 -19.71
CA LEU A 279 7.91 -3.10 -18.76
C LEU A 279 6.61 -2.58 -19.39
N ASP A 280 6.69 -1.72 -20.41
CA ASP A 280 5.51 -1.23 -21.15
C ASP A 280 5.13 -2.12 -22.34
N SER A 281 5.92 -3.17 -22.62
CA SER A 281 5.63 -4.13 -23.67
C SER A 281 4.35 -4.89 -23.34
N ALA A 282 3.45 -4.99 -24.31
CA ALA A 282 2.28 -5.84 -24.21
C ALA A 282 2.70 -7.32 -24.11
N LYS A 283 3.63 -7.77 -24.95
CA LYS A 283 4.06 -9.17 -24.95
C LYS A 283 4.90 -9.51 -23.72
N TYR A 284 5.99 -8.77 -23.49
CA TYR A 284 7.03 -9.15 -22.52
C TYR A 284 6.83 -8.58 -21.12
N GLY A 285 6.14 -7.44 -20.98
CA GLY A 285 6.11 -6.68 -19.72
C GLY A 285 5.09 -7.17 -18.70
N TRP A 286 4.02 -7.84 -19.13
CA TRP A 286 2.93 -8.21 -18.23
C TRP A 286 3.34 -9.16 -17.08
N PRO A 287 4.22 -10.17 -17.26
CA PRO A 287 4.66 -11.03 -16.16
C PRO A 287 5.45 -10.25 -15.11
N LEU A 288 6.30 -9.31 -15.56
CA LEU A 288 7.11 -8.47 -14.68
C LEU A 288 6.23 -7.51 -13.88
N ARG A 289 5.23 -6.89 -14.52
CA ARG A 289 4.24 -6.05 -13.86
C ARG A 289 3.40 -6.83 -12.85
N LEU A 290 3.04 -8.08 -13.18
CA LEU A 290 2.31 -8.98 -12.29
C LEU A 290 3.14 -9.32 -11.04
N LEU A 291 4.38 -9.78 -11.19
CA LEU A 291 5.26 -10.10 -10.06
C LEU A 291 5.47 -8.89 -9.13
N ARG A 292 5.57 -7.68 -9.67
CA ARG A 292 5.72 -6.46 -8.88
C ARG A 292 4.49 -6.07 -8.05
N LYS A 293 3.29 -6.44 -8.50
CA LYS A 293 2.02 -6.02 -7.86
C LYS A 293 1.36 -7.12 -7.03
N PHE A 294 1.61 -8.38 -7.34
CA PHE A 294 0.87 -9.51 -6.77
C PHE A 294 0.89 -9.53 -5.24
N GLY A 295 2.07 -9.39 -4.63
CA GLY A 295 2.18 -9.45 -3.17
C GLY A 295 1.53 -8.27 -2.43
N GLU A 296 1.55 -7.09 -3.05
CA GLU A 296 0.83 -5.92 -2.55
C GLU A 296 -0.68 -6.15 -2.59
N GLU A 297 -1.22 -6.61 -3.72
CA GLU A 297 -2.64 -6.93 -3.87
C GLU A 297 -3.11 -8.01 -2.88
N VAL A 298 -2.32 -9.08 -2.67
CA VAL A 298 -2.63 -10.13 -1.68
C VAL A 298 -2.72 -9.53 -0.27
N ARG A 299 -1.77 -8.67 0.09
CA ARG A 299 -1.70 -8.04 1.41
C ARG A 299 -2.82 -7.04 1.63
N GLU A 300 -3.07 -6.14 0.69
CA GLU A 300 -4.10 -5.10 0.80
C GLU A 300 -5.52 -5.67 0.91
N ASN A 301 -5.79 -6.75 0.18
CA ASN A 301 -7.10 -7.40 0.20
C ASN A 301 -7.22 -8.48 1.29
N GLY A 302 -6.15 -8.78 2.04
CA GLY A 302 -6.18 -9.77 3.11
C GLY A 302 -6.30 -11.22 2.64
N TYR A 303 -5.91 -11.52 1.39
CA TYR A 303 -6.00 -12.86 0.82
C TYR A 303 -4.94 -13.80 1.38
N GLY A 304 -5.29 -15.07 1.54
CA GLY A 304 -4.34 -16.10 1.96
C GLY A 304 -3.36 -16.40 0.83
N LEU A 305 -2.06 -16.47 1.13
CA LEU A 305 -1.06 -17.01 0.21
C LEU A 305 -0.70 -18.46 0.58
N GLY A 306 -0.78 -19.35 -0.40
CA GLY A 306 -0.48 -20.77 -0.23
C GLY A 306 -0.51 -21.51 -1.55
N GLN A 307 0.15 -22.66 -1.60
CA GLN A 307 0.13 -23.53 -2.78
C GLN A 307 -1.31 -23.93 -3.13
N TRP A 308 -1.55 -24.01 -4.43
CA TRP A 308 -2.81 -24.39 -5.08
C TRP A 308 -3.93 -23.37 -5.01
N LEU A 309 -3.70 -22.21 -4.38
CA LEU A 309 -4.62 -21.08 -4.44
C LEU A 309 -4.58 -20.42 -5.82
N VAL A 310 -5.75 -20.02 -6.30
CA VAL A 310 -5.95 -19.39 -7.61
C VAL A 310 -6.39 -17.95 -7.42
N PHE A 311 -5.76 -17.04 -8.16
CA PHE A 311 -6.03 -15.62 -8.16
C PHE A 311 -6.44 -15.18 -9.56
N SER A 312 -7.65 -14.65 -9.66
CA SER A 312 -8.22 -14.17 -10.92
C SER A 312 -7.94 -12.69 -11.13
N ASN A 313 -7.69 -12.29 -12.39
CA ASN A 313 -7.55 -10.88 -12.77
C ASN A 313 -8.94 -10.33 -13.18
N GLN A 314 -9.58 -9.56 -12.30
CA GLN A 314 -10.97 -9.13 -12.49
C GLN A 314 -11.13 -7.63 -12.82
N SER A 315 -10.06 -6.84 -12.88
CA SER A 315 -10.07 -5.49 -13.46
C SER A 315 -8.64 -5.06 -13.84
N GLU A 316 -8.45 -3.84 -14.35
CA GLU A 316 -7.11 -3.23 -14.45
C GLU A 316 -6.50 -3.11 -13.04
N GLY A 317 -5.69 -4.10 -12.67
CA GLY A 317 -4.89 -4.10 -11.45
C GLY A 317 -5.44 -4.88 -10.27
N ARG A 318 -6.76 -5.16 -10.18
CA ARG A 318 -7.32 -5.86 -9.00
C ARG A 318 -7.36 -7.37 -9.20
N MET A 319 -6.69 -8.06 -8.29
CA MET A 319 -6.73 -9.52 -8.20
C MET A 319 -7.74 -9.94 -7.15
N TYR A 320 -8.46 -11.02 -7.40
CA TYR A 320 -9.36 -11.62 -6.42
C TYR A 320 -8.96 -13.06 -6.20
N GLU A 321 -8.68 -13.41 -4.93
CA GLU A 321 -8.51 -14.79 -4.52
C GLU A 321 -9.83 -15.54 -4.73
N ALA A 322 -9.74 -16.67 -5.39
CA ALA A 322 -10.89 -17.44 -5.79
C ALA A 322 -11.81 -17.82 -4.62
N GLN A 323 -11.27 -18.14 -3.45
CA GLN A 323 -12.04 -18.74 -2.36
C GLN A 323 -12.56 -17.76 -1.29
N SER A 324 -12.26 -16.46 -1.41
CA SER A 324 -12.59 -15.46 -0.36
C SER A 324 -14.04 -14.93 -0.41
N VAL A 325 -14.82 -15.27 -1.43
CA VAL A 325 -16.26 -15.00 -1.44
C VAL A 325 -16.98 -16.20 -0.83
N GLU A 326 -17.71 -15.98 0.25
CA GLU A 326 -18.61 -16.95 0.87
C GLU A 326 -19.52 -17.62 -0.19
N GLY A 327 -19.05 -18.76 -0.70
CA GLY A 327 -19.83 -19.78 -1.38
C GLY A 327 -20.75 -19.31 -2.50
N LYS A 328 -20.20 -18.81 -3.62
CA LYS A 328 -20.60 -19.16 -5.00
C LYS A 328 -19.78 -18.38 -6.03
N TRP A 329 -19.05 -19.13 -6.86
CA TRP A 329 -18.49 -18.60 -8.10
C TRP A 329 -19.60 -18.05 -9.01
N ASP A 330 -19.60 -16.75 -9.30
CA ASP A 330 -20.46 -16.18 -10.33
C ASP A 330 -19.83 -16.43 -11.71
N SER A 331 -20.52 -17.22 -12.54
CA SER A 331 -20.09 -17.53 -13.91
C SER A 331 -20.01 -16.29 -14.81
N ASN A 332 -20.66 -15.18 -14.42
CA ASN A 332 -20.63 -13.90 -15.12
C ASN A 332 -19.49 -12.98 -14.66
N THR A 333 -18.69 -13.40 -13.68
CA THR A 333 -17.51 -12.64 -13.23
C THR A 333 -16.59 -12.34 -14.43
N PRO A 334 -16.29 -11.07 -14.71
CA PRO A 334 -15.42 -10.72 -15.82
C PRO A 334 -13.97 -11.11 -15.49
N PHE A 335 -13.29 -11.63 -16.51
CA PHE A 335 -11.86 -11.90 -16.46
C PHE A 335 -11.17 -11.07 -17.53
N TYR A 336 -10.06 -10.45 -17.15
CA TYR A 336 -9.28 -9.61 -18.05
C TYR A 336 -7.93 -10.27 -18.29
N PRO A 337 -7.54 -10.53 -19.54
CA PRO A 337 -6.20 -11.00 -19.83
C PRO A 337 -5.15 -9.98 -19.37
N TYR A 338 -4.00 -10.45 -18.89
CA TYR A 338 -2.91 -9.58 -18.45
C TYR A 338 -2.29 -8.74 -19.58
N SER A 339 -2.53 -9.14 -20.82
CA SER A 339 -2.13 -8.42 -22.02
C SER A 339 -3.04 -8.78 -23.21
N LYS A 340 -3.16 -7.88 -24.17
CA LYS A 340 -3.84 -8.13 -25.46
C LYS A 340 -3.20 -9.24 -26.30
N GLU A 341 -1.94 -9.60 -26.00
CA GLU A 341 -1.18 -10.62 -26.73
C GLU A 341 -1.38 -12.04 -26.14
N THR A 342 -2.17 -12.18 -25.08
CA THR A 342 -2.43 -13.47 -24.42
C THR A 342 -3.85 -13.55 -23.86
N GLU A 343 -4.33 -14.75 -23.55
CA GLU A 343 -5.62 -14.97 -22.87
C GLU A 343 -5.44 -15.33 -21.37
N PHE A 344 -4.20 -15.36 -20.84
CA PHE A 344 -3.96 -15.60 -19.42
C PHE A 344 -4.61 -14.51 -18.57
N SER A 345 -5.51 -14.92 -17.69
CA SER A 345 -6.42 -14.03 -16.94
C SER A 345 -6.39 -14.29 -15.42
N GLY A 346 -5.36 -14.97 -14.95
CA GLY A 346 -5.13 -15.25 -13.54
C GLY A 346 -3.87 -16.09 -13.34
N VAL A 347 -3.55 -16.40 -12.09
CA VAL A 347 -2.45 -17.28 -11.72
C VAL A 347 -2.85 -18.27 -10.66
N MET A 348 -2.16 -19.40 -10.64
CA MET A 348 -2.20 -20.39 -9.58
C MET A 348 -0.85 -20.44 -8.91
N VAL A 349 -0.83 -20.48 -7.58
CA VAL A 349 0.39 -20.74 -6.84
C VAL A 349 0.67 -22.24 -6.92
N VAL A 350 1.85 -22.62 -7.41
CA VAL A 350 2.24 -24.02 -7.59
C VAL A 350 3.55 -24.31 -6.85
N PRO A 351 3.86 -25.58 -6.56
CA PRO A 351 5.19 -25.98 -6.08
C PRO A 351 6.28 -25.58 -7.08
N PRO A 352 7.53 -25.42 -6.61
CA PRO A 352 8.67 -25.22 -7.50
C PRO A 352 8.81 -26.37 -8.50
N LEU A 353 9.54 -26.11 -9.58
CA LEU A 353 9.98 -27.16 -10.49
C LEU A 353 10.67 -28.29 -9.70
N PRO A 354 10.48 -29.58 -10.06
CA PRO A 354 11.03 -30.70 -9.30
C PRO A 354 12.54 -30.60 -9.03
N GLN A 355 13.30 -30.15 -10.03
CA GLN A 355 14.75 -29.94 -9.94
C GLN A 355 15.16 -28.75 -9.04
N CYS A 356 14.21 -27.88 -8.69
CA CYS A 356 14.37 -26.73 -7.80
C CYS A 356 13.53 -26.89 -6.53
N SER A 357 13.12 -28.10 -6.16
CA SER A 357 12.28 -28.36 -4.99
C SER A 357 12.89 -27.83 -3.69
N ASP A 358 14.21 -27.91 -3.54
CA ASP A 358 14.94 -27.36 -2.39
C ASP A 358 14.92 -25.82 -2.34
N ALA A 359 14.61 -25.14 -3.45
CA ALA A 359 14.47 -23.69 -3.49
C ALA A 359 13.24 -23.18 -2.72
N PHE A 360 12.29 -24.07 -2.40
CA PHE A 360 11.00 -23.70 -1.84
C PHE A 360 11.09 -22.88 -0.54
N LYS A 361 12.13 -23.11 0.26
CA LYS A 361 12.23 -22.57 1.61
C LYS A 361 13.66 -22.16 1.93
N MET A 362 13.82 -20.92 2.37
CA MET A 362 15.07 -20.38 2.90
C MET A 362 14.92 -20.12 4.40
N GLU A 363 15.91 -20.53 5.19
CA GLU A 363 15.96 -20.17 6.61
C GLU A 363 16.16 -18.67 6.76
N PHE A 364 15.41 -18.03 7.64
CA PHE A 364 15.66 -16.64 7.98
C PHE A 364 16.85 -16.51 8.92
N ARG A 365 17.65 -15.47 8.68
CA ARG A 365 18.78 -15.09 9.53
C ARG A 365 18.74 -13.60 9.77
N GLU A 366 19.07 -13.20 10.98
CA GLU A 366 19.27 -11.80 11.38
C GLU A 366 20.74 -11.63 11.72
N ASP A 367 21.40 -10.66 11.10
CA ASP A 367 22.85 -10.43 11.23
C ASP A 367 23.70 -11.70 11.03
N GLY A 368 23.29 -12.55 10.07
CA GLY A 368 23.94 -13.81 9.74
C GLY A 368 23.74 -14.94 10.77
N LYS A 369 22.90 -14.74 11.79
CA LYS A 369 22.58 -15.74 12.81
C LYS A 369 21.20 -16.31 12.60
N LYS A 370 21.08 -17.63 12.78
CA LYS A 370 19.79 -18.31 12.84
C LYS A 370 19.02 -17.82 14.06
N ILE A 371 17.78 -17.39 13.87
CA ILE A 371 16.86 -17.11 14.97
C ILE A 371 15.98 -18.34 15.19
N GLU A 372 16.03 -18.88 16.39
CA GLU A 372 15.20 -20.01 16.78
C GLU A 372 13.74 -19.54 16.99
N GLY A 373 12.79 -20.25 16.37
CA GLY A 373 11.36 -19.90 16.42
C GLY A 373 10.93 -18.88 15.35
N ASP A 374 11.84 -18.42 14.50
CA ASP A 374 11.53 -17.49 13.42
C ASP A 374 11.06 -18.19 12.14
N TRP A 375 10.14 -17.50 11.46
CA TRP A 375 9.38 -17.98 10.31
C TRP A 375 10.28 -17.92 9.06
N PRO A 376 10.42 -19.01 8.28
CA PRO A 376 11.28 -19.04 7.10
C PRO A 376 10.67 -18.22 5.94
N ILE A 377 11.45 -17.99 4.89
CA ILE A 377 10.99 -17.34 3.66
C ILE A 377 10.68 -18.42 2.62
N TYR A 378 9.48 -18.36 2.04
CA TYR A 378 9.03 -19.30 1.01
C TYR A 378 9.20 -18.72 -0.39
N PHE A 379 9.41 -19.58 -1.37
CA PHE A 379 9.49 -19.21 -2.77
C PHE A 379 8.31 -19.85 -3.50
N HIS A 380 7.30 -19.03 -3.80
CA HIS A 380 6.05 -19.47 -4.41
C HIS A 380 6.06 -19.25 -5.92
N THR A 381 5.95 -20.33 -6.68
CA THR A 381 5.90 -20.25 -8.14
C THR A 381 4.50 -19.88 -8.60
N LEU A 382 4.38 -18.91 -9.50
CA LEU A 382 3.13 -18.48 -10.11
C LEU A 382 3.00 -19.10 -11.51
N LEU A 383 1.93 -19.86 -11.72
CA LEU A 383 1.56 -20.44 -13.01
C LEU A 383 0.38 -19.66 -13.63
N PRO A 384 0.55 -18.99 -14.78
CA PRO A 384 -0.54 -18.32 -15.47
C PRO A 384 -1.63 -19.29 -15.94
N LEU A 385 -2.89 -18.92 -15.70
CA LEU A 385 -4.08 -19.68 -16.06
C LEU A 385 -4.97 -18.93 -17.06
N TYR A 386 -5.58 -19.68 -17.97
CA TYR A 386 -6.67 -19.18 -18.80
C TYR A 386 -7.97 -19.06 -18.00
N LYS A 387 -8.90 -18.24 -18.52
CA LYS A 387 -10.24 -18.09 -17.95
C LYS A 387 -10.94 -19.45 -17.71
N GLU A 388 -10.90 -20.35 -18.68
CA GLU A 388 -11.56 -21.65 -18.63
C GLU A 388 -10.92 -22.57 -17.58
N GLU A 389 -9.61 -22.44 -17.35
CA GLU A 389 -8.89 -23.19 -16.32
C GLU A 389 -9.23 -22.69 -14.92
N ILE A 390 -9.35 -21.37 -14.75
CA ILE A 390 -9.85 -20.78 -13.51
C ILE A 390 -11.30 -21.23 -13.27
N GLN A 391 -12.16 -21.21 -14.29
CA GLN A 391 -13.53 -21.72 -14.19
C GLN A 391 -13.58 -23.22 -13.85
N CYS A 392 -12.65 -24.03 -14.37
CA CYS A 392 -12.51 -25.45 -14.03
C CYS A 392 -12.18 -25.62 -12.54
N TYR A 393 -11.22 -24.85 -12.01
CA TYR A 393 -10.91 -24.84 -10.57
C TYR A 393 -12.16 -24.58 -9.71
N PHE A 394 -12.98 -23.62 -10.12
CA PHE A 394 -14.19 -23.25 -9.40
C PHE A 394 -15.35 -24.25 -9.50
N LYS A 395 -15.58 -24.81 -10.69
CA LYS A 395 -16.73 -25.67 -10.98
C LYS A 395 -16.45 -27.13 -10.67
N ASP A 396 -15.27 -27.60 -11.07
CA ASP A 396 -14.91 -29.01 -11.10
C ASP A 396 -13.87 -29.37 -10.01
N GLY A 397 -13.30 -28.36 -9.34
CA GLY A 397 -12.36 -28.51 -8.23
C GLY A 397 -10.89 -28.60 -8.65
N LEU A 398 -10.01 -28.45 -7.65
CA LEU A 398 -8.54 -28.46 -7.81
C LEU A 398 -8.03 -29.74 -8.50
N ASP A 399 -8.48 -30.92 -8.05
CA ASP A 399 -8.01 -32.20 -8.59
C ASP A 399 -8.29 -32.33 -10.10
N THR A 400 -9.46 -31.87 -10.55
CA THR A 400 -9.84 -31.89 -11.96
C THR A 400 -8.96 -30.97 -12.79
N LEU A 401 -8.68 -29.76 -12.29
CA LEU A 401 -7.76 -28.84 -12.96
C LEU A 401 -6.34 -29.44 -13.04
N LEU A 402 -5.81 -29.97 -11.93
CA LEU A 402 -4.48 -30.58 -11.90
C LEU A 402 -4.35 -31.75 -12.88
N GLN A 403 -5.36 -32.62 -12.98
CA GLN A 403 -5.37 -33.71 -13.97
C GLN A 403 -5.31 -33.20 -15.41
N LYS A 404 -6.05 -32.13 -15.73
CA LYS A 404 -6.05 -31.52 -17.08
C LYS A 404 -4.71 -30.85 -17.39
N LEU A 405 -4.12 -30.13 -16.45
CA LEU A 405 -2.80 -29.51 -16.59
C LEU A 405 -1.71 -30.57 -16.82
N LEU A 406 -1.64 -31.58 -15.96
CA LEU A 406 -0.64 -32.66 -16.04
C LEU A 406 -0.77 -33.48 -17.32
N LYS A 407 -2.00 -33.81 -17.76
CA LYS A 407 -2.23 -34.56 -19.00
C LYS A 407 -1.69 -33.82 -20.25
N ASN A 408 -1.66 -32.50 -20.21
CA ASN A 408 -1.13 -31.65 -21.28
C ASN A 408 0.33 -31.23 -21.05
N GLY A 409 1.02 -31.81 -20.07
CA GLY A 409 2.42 -31.51 -19.77
C GLY A 409 2.65 -30.09 -19.23
N VAL A 410 1.61 -29.45 -18.68
CA VAL A 410 1.76 -28.13 -18.05
C VAL A 410 2.43 -28.32 -16.70
N GLU A 411 3.69 -27.91 -16.62
CA GLU A 411 4.49 -27.87 -15.40
C GLU A 411 4.41 -26.48 -14.75
N ALA A 412 5.19 -26.25 -13.69
CA ALA A 412 5.32 -24.94 -13.04
C ALA A 412 6.05 -23.88 -13.88
N ALA A 413 6.34 -24.17 -15.16
CA ALA A 413 6.96 -23.26 -16.09
C ALA A 413 5.95 -22.62 -17.06
N PHE A 414 6.13 -21.33 -17.32
CA PHE A 414 5.30 -20.58 -18.23
C PHE A 414 5.64 -20.93 -19.68
N ASP A 415 4.68 -21.49 -20.40
CA ASP A 415 4.71 -21.59 -21.85
C ASP A 415 3.68 -20.62 -22.44
N PHE A 416 4.18 -19.64 -23.19
CA PHE A 416 3.36 -18.61 -23.84
C PHE A 416 2.43 -19.17 -24.92
N ASN A 417 2.82 -20.28 -25.56
CA ASN A 417 2.09 -20.87 -26.70
C ASN A 417 1.29 -22.11 -26.31
N ARG A 418 1.21 -22.47 -25.02
CA ARG A 418 0.48 -23.67 -24.60
C ARG A 418 -1.00 -23.57 -24.94
N GLU A 419 -1.61 -24.71 -25.22
CA GLU A 419 -3.05 -24.77 -25.39
C GLU A 419 -3.78 -24.59 -24.04
N ASN A 420 -5.03 -24.15 -24.13
CA ASN A 420 -5.93 -24.09 -22.99
C ASN A 420 -6.41 -25.50 -22.65
N THR A 421 -6.08 -25.97 -21.46
CA THR A 421 -6.32 -27.37 -21.07
C THR A 421 -7.79 -27.68 -20.72
N CYS A 422 -8.63 -26.64 -20.66
CA CYS A 422 -10.04 -26.71 -20.29
C CYS A 422 -11.00 -26.23 -21.40
N LYS A 423 -10.51 -26.01 -22.62
CA LYS A 423 -11.34 -25.75 -23.80
C LYS A 423 -11.80 -27.05 -24.48
#